data_AF-A0A961QTG1-F1
#
_entry.id   AF-A0A961QTG1-F1
#
_cell.length_a   1.000
_cell.length_b   1.000
_cell.length_c   1.000
_cell.angle_alpha   90.00
_cell.angle_beta   90.00
_cell.angle_gamma   90.00
#
_symmetry.space_group_name_H-M   'P 1'
#
loop_
_entity.id
_entity.type
_entity.pdbx_description
1 polymer ?
#
loop_
_entity_poly.entity_id
_entity_poly.type
_entity_poly.pdbx_seq_one_letter_code
_entity_poly.pdbx_strand_id
1 'polypeptide(L)'
;MKAQEIIRDPNEAVIGLDAGDALRDAVFGRRAWKLAQLTALGLPVPAGFALSFGCVREIGAGGAMPALPDLGPPGRLHALRSSPGARAWSGPDALLDIGIGEAAIGALTERLGEAAALDRYRRFIAAFAHAVHGLDPEVFGSGREPGDAAGLRVRIADMLDVFASRCGTAFPQAPKDQLEAAARALARAWQGATARILRE
;
A
#
# COMPACT_ATOMS: atom_id res chain seq x y z
N MET A 1 -10.39 13.22 -19.64
CA MET A 1 -9.50 12.58 -18.64
C MET A 1 -8.13 12.49 -19.28
N LYS A 2 -7.06 13.02 -18.66
CA LYS A 2 -5.71 12.89 -19.25
C LYS A 2 -5.33 11.41 -19.25
N ALA A 3 -4.81 10.91 -20.37
CA ALA A 3 -4.21 9.57 -20.44
C ALA A 3 -3.11 9.49 -19.37
N GLN A 4 -3.15 8.49 -18.49
CA GLN A 4 -2.03 8.22 -17.60
C GLN A 4 -0.90 7.71 -18.50
N GLU A 5 0.31 8.19 -18.27
CA GLU A 5 1.47 7.77 -19.06
C GLU A 5 1.58 6.25 -18.99
N ILE A 6 1.36 5.59 -20.13
CA ILE A 6 1.49 4.14 -20.25
C ILE A 6 2.99 3.85 -20.08
N ILE A 7 3.40 3.47 -18.88
CA ILE A 7 4.68 2.78 -18.68
C ILE A 7 4.52 1.44 -19.40
N ARG A 8 4.97 1.37 -20.66
CA ARG A 8 5.19 0.10 -21.36
C ARG A 8 6.54 -0.42 -20.91
N ASP A 9 6.59 -0.99 -19.72
CA ASP A 9 7.77 -1.72 -19.27
C ASP A 9 8.02 -2.89 -20.25
N PRO A 10 9.21 -3.02 -20.86
CA PRO A 10 9.55 -4.15 -21.72
C PRO A 10 9.41 -5.53 -21.04
N ASN A 11 9.36 -5.57 -19.70
CA ASN A 11 9.14 -6.76 -18.89
C ASN A 11 7.71 -6.89 -18.34
N GLU A 12 6.77 -6.01 -18.75
CA GLU A 12 5.40 -5.94 -18.24
C GLU A 12 5.32 -5.85 -16.70
N ALA A 13 6.31 -5.26 -16.02
CA ALA A 13 6.35 -5.28 -14.56
C ALA A 13 5.30 -4.37 -13.91
N VAL A 14 5.00 -3.23 -14.53
CA VAL A 14 4.06 -2.20 -14.05
C VAL A 14 3.14 -1.75 -15.18
N ILE A 15 1.84 -1.60 -14.91
CA ILE A 15 0.88 -1.06 -15.89
C ILE A 15 -0.18 -0.18 -15.21
N GLY A 16 -0.58 0.91 -15.85
CA GLY A 16 -1.68 1.77 -15.38
C GLY A 16 -3.03 1.05 -15.41
N LEU A 17 -3.92 1.39 -14.48
CA LEU A 17 -5.30 0.85 -14.45
C LEU A 17 -6.17 1.42 -15.58
N ASP A 18 -5.74 2.45 -16.29
CA ASP A 18 -6.42 2.99 -17.48
C ASP A 18 -5.95 2.36 -18.79
N ALA A 19 -5.07 1.34 -18.72
CA ALA A 19 -4.52 0.67 -19.90
C ALA A 19 -5.52 -0.21 -20.68
N GLY A 20 -6.78 -0.29 -20.22
CA GLY A 20 -7.85 -1.06 -20.86
C GLY A 20 -7.44 -2.50 -21.13
N ASP A 21 -7.64 -2.97 -22.36
CA ASP A 21 -7.37 -4.36 -22.76
C ASP A 21 -5.88 -4.76 -22.71
N ALA A 22 -4.95 -3.80 -22.58
CA ALA A 22 -3.54 -4.11 -22.38
C ALA A 22 -3.25 -4.69 -20.98
N LEU A 23 -4.11 -4.41 -19.99
CA LEU A 23 -4.03 -5.02 -18.68
C LEU A 23 -4.70 -6.40 -18.74
N ARG A 24 -3.95 -7.50 -18.58
CA ARG A 24 -4.46 -8.88 -18.73
C ARG A 24 -4.69 -9.58 -17.39
N ASP A 25 -5.84 -10.26 -17.21
CA ASP A 25 -6.14 -11.07 -16.01
C ASP A 25 -5.02 -12.09 -15.72
N ALA A 26 -4.55 -12.78 -16.76
CA ALA A 26 -3.50 -13.80 -16.64
C ALA A 26 -2.13 -13.28 -16.16
N VAL A 27 -1.91 -11.96 -16.14
CA VAL A 27 -0.61 -11.33 -15.77
C VAL A 27 -0.71 -10.48 -14.52
N PHE A 28 -1.80 -9.73 -14.35
CA PHE A 28 -1.97 -8.77 -13.25
C PHE A 28 -3.11 -9.16 -12.30
N GLY A 29 -3.80 -10.27 -12.60
CA GLY A 29 -4.91 -10.79 -11.84
C GLY A 29 -6.23 -10.05 -12.04
N ARG A 30 -7.28 -10.71 -11.55
CA ARG A 30 -8.67 -10.38 -11.88
C ARG A 30 -9.11 -9.03 -11.35
N ARG A 31 -8.58 -8.61 -10.18
CA ARG A 31 -8.97 -7.34 -9.56
C ARG A 31 -8.45 -6.17 -10.38
N ALA A 32 -7.17 -6.19 -10.73
CA ALA A 32 -6.56 -5.19 -11.61
C ALA A 32 -7.27 -5.15 -12.97
N TRP A 33 -7.47 -6.31 -13.59
CA TRP A 33 -8.19 -6.43 -14.86
C TRP A 33 -9.60 -5.85 -14.81
N LYS A 34 -10.38 -6.19 -13.78
CA LYS A 34 -11.74 -5.66 -13.64
C LYS A 34 -11.73 -4.13 -13.48
N LEU A 35 -10.78 -3.56 -12.72
CA LEU A 35 -10.65 -2.11 -12.60
C LEU A 35 -10.33 -1.44 -13.94
N ALA A 36 -9.48 -2.06 -14.77
CA ALA A 36 -9.21 -1.57 -16.11
C ALA A 36 -10.44 -1.62 -17.03
N GLN A 37 -11.21 -2.71 -17.02
CA GLN A 37 -12.46 -2.76 -17.79
C GLN A 37 -13.48 -1.72 -17.33
N LEU A 38 -13.62 -1.51 -16.02
CA LEU A 38 -14.53 -0.46 -15.50
C LEU A 38 -14.06 0.94 -15.93
N THR A 39 -12.74 1.19 -15.95
CA THR A 39 -12.16 2.44 -16.43
C THR A 39 -12.42 2.65 -17.92
N ALA A 40 -12.26 1.60 -18.73
CA ALA A 40 -12.54 1.63 -20.17
C ALA A 40 -14.03 1.87 -20.49
N LEU A 41 -14.93 1.44 -19.59
CA LEU A 41 -16.36 1.72 -19.65
C LEU A 41 -16.73 3.15 -19.19
N GLY A 42 -15.75 3.97 -18.79
CA GLY A 42 -15.97 5.35 -18.36
C GLY A 42 -16.49 5.49 -16.93
N LEU A 43 -16.41 4.44 -16.10
CA LEU A 43 -16.79 4.51 -14.69
C LEU A 43 -15.71 5.25 -13.87
N PRO A 44 -16.10 5.92 -12.76
CA PRO A 44 -15.18 6.70 -11.94
C PRO A 44 -14.31 5.80 -11.05
N VAL A 45 -13.33 5.15 -11.66
CA VAL A 45 -12.34 4.32 -10.97
C VAL A 45 -11.16 5.21 -10.56
N PRO A 46 -10.72 5.16 -9.28
CA PRO A 46 -9.52 5.87 -8.85
C PRO A 46 -8.30 5.46 -9.67
N ALA A 47 -7.48 6.45 -10.04
CA ALA A 47 -6.22 6.22 -10.74
C ALA A 47 -5.28 5.32 -9.90
N GLY A 48 -4.53 4.46 -10.58
CA GLY A 48 -3.58 3.55 -9.96
C GLY A 48 -2.86 2.71 -10.99
N PHE A 49 -2.07 1.76 -10.53
CA PHE A 49 -1.32 0.83 -11.37
C PHE A 49 -1.32 -0.58 -10.76
N ALA A 50 -0.96 -1.57 -11.57
CA ALA A 50 -0.83 -2.96 -11.17
C ALA A 50 0.60 -3.46 -11.42
N LEU A 51 1.05 -4.38 -10.55
CA LEU A 51 2.30 -5.12 -10.72
C LEU A 51 1.99 -6.50 -11.28
N SER A 52 2.78 -6.98 -12.23
CA SER A 52 2.59 -8.33 -12.78
C SER A 52 2.97 -9.42 -11.78
N PHE A 53 2.46 -10.64 -11.99
CA PHE A 53 2.85 -11.80 -11.20
C PHE A 53 4.35 -12.09 -11.25
N GLY A 54 5.00 -11.85 -12.39
CA GLY A 54 6.45 -11.97 -12.55
C GLY A 54 7.19 -10.99 -11.64
N CYS A 55 6.83 -9.71 -11.72
CA CYS A 55 7.37 -8.65 -10.87
C CYS A 55 7.18 -8.94 -9.37
N VAL A 56 5.97 -9.31 -8.94
CA VAL A 56 5.69 -9.63 -7.54
C VAL A 56 6.52 -10.82 -7.06
N ARG A 57 6.73 -11.84 -7.91
CA ARG A 57 7.60 -12.97 -7.57
C ARG A 57 9.06 -12.53 -7.42
N GLU A 58 9.57 -11.70 -8.32
CA GLU A 58 10.94 -11.19 -8.26
C GLU A 58 11.17 -10.36 -6.98
N ILE A 59 10.25 -9.44 -6.67
CA ILE A 59 10.26 -8.67 -5.41
C ILE A 59 10.31 -9.61 -4.20
N GLY A 60 9.48 -10.66 -4.19
CA GLY A 60 9.44 -11.65 -3.12
C GLY A 60 10.72 -12.48 -2.98
N ALA A 61 11.46 -12.67 -4.07
CA ALA A 61 12.76 -13.33 -4.09
C ALA A 61 13.94 -12.40 -3.74
N GLY A 62 13.67 -11.14 -3.38
CA GLY A 62 14.70 -10.15 -3.05
C GLY A 62 15.20 -9.34 -4.26
N GLY A 63 14.52 -9.42 -5.40
CA GLY A 63 14.80 -8.63 -6.59
C GLY A 63 14.59 -7.13 -6.38
N ALA A 64 15.02 -6.35 -7.38
CA ALA A 64 14.83 -4.90 -7.39
C ALA A 64 13.35 -4.53 -7.48
N MET A 65 12.97 -3.41 -6.85
CA MET A 65 11.65 -2.81 -7.09
C MET A 65 11.64 -2.24 -8.52
N PRO A 66 10.57 -2.44 -9.31
CA PRO A 66 10.48 -1.82 -10.63
C PRO A 66 10.42 -0.29 -10.50
N ALA A 67 10.66 0.41 -11.60
CA ALA A 67 10.38 1.84 -11.67
C ALA A 67 8.88 2.07 -11.45
N LEU A 68 8.54 2.79 -10.39
CA LEU A 68 7.17 3.13 -10.04
C LEU A 68 6.78 4.47 -10.68
N PRO A 69 5.50 4.65 -11.07
CA PRO A 69 5.01 5.96 -11.47
C PRO A 69 5.09 6.94 -10.31
N ASP A 70 5.02 8.23 -10.63
CA ASP A 70 4.92 9.27 -9.61
C ASP A 70 3.69 9.02 -8.71
N LEU A 71 3.95 8.93 -7.41
CA LEU A 71 2.91 8.74 -6.39
C LEU A 71 2.19 10.06 -6.06
N GLY A 72 2.62 11.17 -6.66
CA GLY A 72 2.02 12.48 -6.56
C GLY A 72 2.44 13.23 -5.29
N PRO A 73 1.82 14.39 -5.03
CA PRO A 73 2.22 15.28 -3.95
C PRO A 73 1.84 14.72 -2.56
N PRO A 74 2.44 15.24 -1.48
CA PRO A 74 2.04 14.91 -0.12
C PRO A 74 0.53 15.08 0.11
N GLY A 75 -0.07 14.13 0.83
CA GLY A 75 -1.53 14.08 1.05
C GLY A 75 -2.32 13.33 -0.04
N ARG A 76 -1.67 12.90 -1.13
CA ARG A 76 -2.21 11.86 -2.01
C ARG A 76 -1.92 10.48 -1.43
N LEU A 77 -2.95 9.83 -0.90
CA LEU A 77 -2.85 8.52 -0.27
C LEU A 77 -3.20 7.40 -1.24
N HIS A 78 -2.58 6.23 -1.04
CA HIS A 78 -2.69 5.06 -1.90
C HIS A 78 -3.15 3.84 -1.10
N ALA A 79 -3.73 2.88 -1.81
CA ALA A 79 -4.10 1.59 -1.25
C ALA A 79 -3.36 0.48 -2.01
N LEU A 80 -2.62 -0.36 -1.27
CA LEU A 80 -2.02 -1.57 -1.80
C LEU A 80 -2.96 -2.75 -1.55
N ARG A 81 -3.32 -3.46 -2.62
CA ARG A 81 -4.22 -4.61 -2.57
C ARG A 81 -3.68 -5.75 -3.41
N SER A 82 -3.90 -6.97 -2.95
CA SER A 82 -3.66 -8.18 -3.74
C SER A 82 -4.49 -8.19 -5.04
N SER A 83 -4.05 -8.90 -6.06
CA SER A 83 -4.86 -9.17 -7.25
C SER A 83 -4.58 -10.61 -7.68
N PRO A 84 -5.12 -11.62 -6.97
CA PRO A 84 -4.76 -13.00 -7.21
C PRO A 84 -5.34 -13.50 -8.55
N GLY A 85 -4.60 -14.37 -9.23
CA GLY A 85 -5.10 -15.08 -10.42
C GLY A 85 -6.07 -16.23 -10.08
N ALA A 86 -5.93 -16.82 -8.89
CA ALA A 86 -6.79 -17.91 -8.40
C ALA A 86 -7.84 -17.39 -7.40
N ARG A 87 -9.03 -17.98 -7.40
CA ARG A 87 -10.14 -17.59 -6.51
C ARG A 87 -10.08 -18.22 -5.11
N ALA A 88 -9.28 -19.28 -4.94
CA ALA A 88 -9.23 -20.06 -3.71
C ALA A 88 -8.73 -19.23 -2.50
N TRP A 89 -7.91 -18.21 -2.75
CA TRP A 89 -7.39 -17.34 -1.70
C TRP A 89 -7.36 -15.88 -2.18
N SER A 90 -7.92 -14.98 -1.36
CA SER A 90 -7.97 -13.54 -1.66
C SER A 90 -6.63 -12.82 -1.50
N GLY A 91 -5.61 -13.50 -0.97
CA GLY A 91 -4.31 -12.91 -0.64
C GLY A 91 -4.29 -12.21 0.72
N PRO A 92 -3.14 -11.59 1.05
CA PRO A 92 -3.00 -10.75 2.24
C PRO A 92 -3.99 -9.58 2.24
N ASP A 93 -4.28 -9.07 3.43
CA ASP A 93 -5.15 -7.92 3.62
C ASP A 93 -4.61 -6.66 2.94
N ALA A 94 -5.53 -5.76 2.61
CA ALA A 94 -5.20 -4.48 2.00
C ALA A 94 -4.49 -3.57 3.01
N LEU A 95 -3.42 -2.90 2.58
CA LEU A 95 -2.83 -1.78 3.32
C LEU A 95 -3.33 -0.47 2.70
N LEU A 96 -4.04 0.31 3.50
CA LEU A 96 -4.59 1.61 3.10
C LEU A 96 -3.68 2.74 3.57
N ASP A 97 -3.95 3.96 3.10
CA ASP A 97 -3.30 5.20 3.54
C ASP A 97 -1.77 5.28 3.29
N ILE A 98 -1.23 4.46 2.38
CA ILE A 98 0.17 4.58 1.96
C ILE A 98 0.43 5.99 1.42
N GLY A 99 1.52 6.59 1.87
CA GLY A 99 1.89 7.97 1.60
C GLY A 99 1.53 8.94 2.72
N ILE A 100 0.85 8.48 3.78
CA ILE A 100 0.73 9.27 5.00
C ILE A 100 2.04 9.22 5.78
N GLY A 101 2.53 10.39 6.14
CA GLY A 101 3.76 10.65 6.86
C GLY A 101 3.79 12.14 7.20
N GLU A 102 4.87 12.61 7.82
CA GLU A 102 4.97 14.00 8.29
C GLU A 102 4.67 15.04 7.20
N ALA A 103 5.22 14.85 5.99
CA ALA A 103 4.99 15.74 4.85
C ALA A 103 3.51 15.79 4.40
N ALA A 104 2.74 14.72 4.62
CA ALA A 104 1.34 14.64 4.24
C ALA A 104 0.40 15.29 5.26
N ILE A 105 0.83 15.49 6.51
CA ILE A 105 -0.04 15.98 7.59
C ILE A 105 -0.60 17.37 7.29
N GLY A 106 0.20 18.28 6.74
CA GLY A 106 -0.27 19.62 6.36
C GLY A 106 -1.43 19.57 5.36
N ALA A 107 -1.21 18.91 4.21
CA ALA A 107 -2.21 18.76 3.16
C ALA A 107 -3.47 18.00 3.63
N LEU A 108 -3.32 17.03 4.54
CA LEU A 108 -4.47 16.31 5.11
C LEU A 108 -5.22 17.15 6.14
N THR A 109 -4.53 17.98 6.90
CA THR A 109 -5.11 18.89 7.90
C THR A 109 -6.03 19.90 7.23
N GLU A 110 -5.60 20.49 6.10
CA GLU A 110 -6.43 21.41 5.32
C GLU A 110 -7.76 20.79 4.86
N ARG A 111 -7.76 19.48 4.60
CA ARG A 111 -8.92 18.76 4.03
C ARG A 111 -9.83 18.12 5.09
N LEU A 112 -9.25 17.67 6.21
CA LEU A 112 -9.92 16.79 7.18
C LEU A 112 -9.95 17.38 8.59
N GLY A 113 -9.16 18.42 8.86
CA GLY A 113 -8.84 18.85 10.20
C GLY A 113 -7.65 18.08 10.79
N GLU A 114 -6.94 18.74 11.70
CA GLU A 114 -5.65 18.28 12.24
C GLU A 114 -5.77 16.98 13.04
N ALA A 115 -6.76 16.90 13.95
CA ALA A 115 -6.98 15.69 14.73
C ALA A 115 -7.33 14.49 13.84
N ALA A 116 -8.13 14.67 12.79
CA ALA A 116 -8.47 13.59 11.87
C ALA A 116 -7.27 13.13 11.01
N ALA A 117 -6.41 14.08 10.58
CA ALA A 117 -5.18 13.76 9.86
C ALA A 117 -4.21 12.94 10.72
N LEU A 118 -4.01 13.36 11.98
CA LEU A 118 -3.16 12.64 12.95
C LEU A 118 -3.77 11.29 13.34
N ASP A 119 -5.09 11.20 13.50
CA ASP A 119 -5.78 9.94 13.78
C ASP A 119 -5.57 8.91 12.66
N ARG A 120 -5.63 9.36 11.40
CA ARG A 120 -5.31 8.52 10.24
C ARG A 120 -3.83 8.11 10.25
N TYR A 121 -2.91 9.02 10.59
CA TYR A 121 -1.48 8.70 10.63
C TYR A 121 -1.17 7.63 11.68
N ARG A 122 -1.66 7.77 12.91
CA ARG A 122 -1.44 6.74 13.95
C ARG A 122 -1.99 5.37 13.54
N ARG A 123 -3.16 5.33 12.89
CA ARG A 123 -3.78 4.06 12.43
C ARG A 123 -2.93 3.42 11.35
N PHE A 124 -2.39 4.23 10.44
CA PHE A 124 -1.47 3.74 9.42
C PHE A 124 -0.18 3.19 10.00
N ILE A 125 0.43 3.84 11.00
CA ILE A 125 1.64 3.32 11.66
C ILE A 125 1.40 1.91 12.21
N ALA A 126 0.29 1.71 12.94
CA ALA A 126 -0.06 0.40 13.49
C ALA A 126 -0.36 -0.64 12.38
N ALA A 127 -1.14 -0.26 11.37
CA ALA A 127 -1.47 -1.15 10.25
C ALA A 127 -0.24 -1.54 9.43
N PHE A 128 0.66 -0.60 9.15
CA PHE A 128 1.92 -0.84 8.45
C PHE A 128 2.84 -1.75 9.28
N ALA A 129 3.02 -1.47 10.57
CA ALA A 129 3.83 -2.29 11.46
C ALA A 129 3.35 -3.74 11.50
N HIS A 130 2.03 -3.94 11.58
CA HIS A 130 1.43 -5.27 11.51
C HIS A 130 1.65 -5.92 10.13
N ALA A 131 1.29 -5.24 9.05
CA ALA A 131 1.33 -5.80 7.70
C ALA A 131 2.76 -6.09 7.21
N VAL A 132 3.74 -5.26 7.59
CA VAL A 132 5.12 -5.32 7.07
C VAL A 132 6.06 -6.09 7.99
N HIS A 133 5.90 -5.91 9.30
CA HIS A 133 6.80 -6.47 10.32
C HIS A 133 6.15 -7.53 11.21
N GLY A 134 4.84 -7.79 11.05
CA GLY A 134 4.13 -8.79 11.86
C GLY A 134 3.97 -8.38 13.32
N LEU A 135 4.10 -7.10 13.65
CA LEU A 135 3.91 -6.62 15.01
C LEU A 135 2.43 -6.72 15.42
N ASP A 136 2.19 -7.12 16.67
CA ASP A 136 0.86 -7.06 17.26
C ASP A 136 0.48 -5.58 17.46
N PRO A 137 -0.67 -5.10 16.94
CA PRO A 137 -1.13 -3.73 17.17
C PRO A 137 -1.17 -3.31 18.65
N GLU A 138 -1.32 -4.26 19.58
CA GLU A 138 -1.31 -3.98 21.02
C GLU A 138 0.01 -3.41 21.54
N VAL A 139 1.14 -3.60 20.84
CA VAL A 139 2.43 -2.99 21.23
C VAL A 139 2.38 -1.47 21.24
N PHE A 140 1.45 -0.88 20.50
CA PHE A 140 1.21 0.57 20.47
C PHE A 140 0.18 1.03 21.51
N GLY A 141 -0.26 0.13 22.40
CA GLY A 141 -1.20 0.36 23.49
C GLY A 141 -2.67 0.33 23.06
N SER A 142 -3.53 -0.27 23.91
CA SER A 142 -4.99 -0.31 23.74
C SER A 142 -5.60 1.09 23.86
N GLY A 143 -6.61 1.36 23.03
CA GLY A 143 -7.26 2.65 22.79
C GLY A 143 -7.40 3.60 23.98
N ARG A 144 -6.90 4.82 23.79
CA ARG A 144 -7.58 6.01 24.32
C ARG A 144 -8.45 6.55 23.19
N GLU A 145 -9.64 7.05 23.54
CA GLU A 145 -10.56 7.84 22.71
C GLU A 145 -9.82 8.80 21.76
N PRO A 146 -10.41 9.23 20.62
CA PRO A 146 -9.81 10.23 19.75
C PRO A 146 -9.34 11.42 20.59
N GLY A 147 -8.02 11.52 20.77
CA GLY A 147 -7.40 12.63 21.47
C GLY A 147 -7.57 13.90 20.64
N ASP A 148 -7.43 15.05 21.29
CA ASP A 148 -7.17 16.27 20.55
C ASP A 148 -5.85 16.16 19.77
N ALA A 149 -5.60 17.12 18.89
CA ALA A 149 -4.41 17.08 18.05
C ALA A 149 -3.10 17.09 18.87
N ALA A 150 -3.09 17.66 20.08
CA ALA A 150 -1.93 17.66 20.96
C ALA A 150 -1.65 16.24 21.48
N GLY A 151 -2.65 15.56 22.03
CA GLY A 151 -2.52 14.18 22.51
C GLY A 151 -2.18 13.19 21.39
N LEU A 152 -2.73 13.39 20.20
CA LEU A 152 -2.42 12.55 19.04
C LEU A 152 -0.95 12.71 18.58
N ARG A 153 -0.37 13.92 18.64
CA ARG A 153 1.06 14.11 18.31
C ARG A 153 1.97 13.37 19.28
N VAL A 154 1.73 13.50 20.58
CA VAL A 154 2.51 12.78 21.61
C VAL A 154 2.42 11.27 21.35
N ARG A 155 1.20 10.77 21.11
CA ARG A 155 1.01 9.34 20.82
C ARG A 155 1.73 8.90 19.54
N ILE A 156 1.71 9.69 18.47
CA ILE A 156 2.42 9.35 17.24
C ILE A 156 3.92 9.28 17.49
N ALA A 157 4.50 10.22 18.24
CA ALA A 157 5.91 10.18 18.61
C ALA A 157 6.25 8.89 19.36
N ASP A 158 5.47 8.54 20.39
CA ASP A 158 5.64 7.29 21.14
C ASP A 158 5.54 6.05 20.22
N MET A 159 4.59 6.06 19.27
CA MET A 159 4.43 4.95 18.32
C MET A 159 5.60 4.83 17.35
N LEU A 160 6.19 5.94 16.90
CA LEU A 160 7.38 5.93 16.05
C LEU A 160 8.60 5.39 16.82
N ASP A 161 8.75 5.74 18.10
CA ASP A 161 9.80 5.20 18.97
C ASP A 161 9.63 3.71 19.23
N VAL A 162 8.39 3.26 19.51
CA VAL A 162 8.07 1.83 19.65
C VAL A 162 8.38 1.10 18.34
N PHE A 163 8.00 1.66 17.19
CA PHE A 163 8.31 1.06 15.90
C PHE A 163 9.83 0.92 15.71
N ALA A 164 10.59 1.99 15.94
CA ALA A 164 12.04 1.98 15.79
C ALA A 164 12.72 0.94 16.69
N SER A 165 12.29 0.87 17.96
CA SER A 165 12.79 -0.10 18.93
C SER A 165 12.48 -1.55 18.54
N ARG A 166 11.28 -1.82 18.03
CA ARG A 166 10.84 -3.18 17.66
C ARG A 166 11.37 -3.64 16.30
N CYS A 167 11.50 -2.74 15.33
CA CYS A 167 11.89 -3.04 13.96
C CYS A 167 13.39 -2.85 13.71
N GLY A 168 14.11 -2.15 14.61
CA GLY A 168 15.54 -1.82 14.44
C GLY A 168 15.80 -0.74 13.38
N THR A 169 14.75 -0.11 12.84
CA THR A 169 14.81 0.93 11.81
C THR A 169 13.70 1.95 12.02
N ALA A 170 13.95 3.20 11.65
CA ALA A 170 12.91 4.23 11.68
C ALA A 170 11.71 3.89 10.79
N PHE A 171 10.54 4.40 11.14
CA PHE A 171 9.35 4.28 10.30
C PHE A 171 9.57 4.97 8.95
N PRO A 172 9.27 4.33 7.81
CA PRO A 172 9.43 4.96 6.51
C PRO A 172 8.42 6.10 6.35
N GLN A 173 8.92 7.32 6.17
CA GLN A 173 8.09 8.52 6.03
C GLN A 173 7.69 8.79 4.57
N ALA A 174 8.53 8.38 3.62
CA ALA A 174 8.29 8.64 2.21
C ALA A 174 7.30 7.62 1.61
N PRO A 175 6.35 8.04 0.75
CA PRO A 175 5.38 7.13 0.12
C PRO A 175 6.03 5.98 -0.65
N LYS A 176 7.16 6.24 -1.32
CA LYS A 176 7.89 5.24 -2.11
C LYS A 176 8.47 4.14 -1.22
N ASP A 177 9.10 4.53 -0.10
CA ASP A 177 9.71 3.59 0.84
C ASP A 177 8.65 2.75 1.55
N GLN A 178 7.53 3.36 1.93
CA GLN A 178 6.37 2.67 2.48
C GLN A 178 5.81 1.64 1.50
N LEU A 179 5.60 2.05 0.24
CA LEU A 179 5.06 1.16 -0.79
C LEU A 179 6.02 0.01 -1.09
N GLU A 180 7.32 0.26 -1.19
CA GLU A 180 8.32 -0.78 -1.43
C GLU A 180 8.34 -1.79 -0.28
N ALA A 181 8.42 -1.32 0.97
CA ALA A 181 8.41 -2.19 2.14
C ALA A 181 7.14 -3.04 2.22
N ALA A 182 5.98 -2.44 1.98
CA ALA A 182 4.69 -3.14 1.96
C ALA A 182 4.59 -4.14 0.80
N ALA A 183 4.98 -3.77 -0.42
CA ALA A 183 4.98 -4.67 -1.57
C ALA A 183 5.88 -5.89 -1.34
N ARG A 184 7.07 -5.67 -0.76
CA ARG A 184 7.98 -6.76 -0.36
C ARG A 184 7.38 -7.67 0.69
N ALA A 185 6.72 -7.12 1.71
CA ALA A 185 6.06 -7.91 2.74
C ALA A 185 4.91 -8.77 2.16
N LEU A 186 4.03 -8.18 1.35
CA LEU A 186 2.95 -8.92 0.69
C LEU A 186 3.49 -10.00 -0.25
N ALA A 187 4.54 -9.71 -1.02
CA ALA A 187 5.17 -10.67 -1.92
C ALA A 187 5.75 -11.87 -1.15
N ARG A 188 6.42 -11.63 -0.02
CA ARG A 188 6.92 -12.71 0.87
C ARG A 188 5.78 -13.52 1.47
N ALA A 189 4.71 -12.88 1.94
CA ALA A 189 3.55 -13.56 2.49
C ALA A 189 2.90 -14.51 1.46
N TRP A 190 2.89 -14.13 0.18
CA TRP A 190 2.40 -14.98 -0.91
C TRP A 190 3.24 -16.25 -1.13
N GLN A 191 4.53 -16.20 -0.80
CA GLN A 191 5.45 -17.35 -0.87
C GLN A 191 5.47 -18.20 0.42
N GLY A 192 4.78 -17.76 1.47
CA GLY A 192 4.68 -18.50 2.74
C GLY A 192 4.01 -19.87 2.60
N ALA A 193 4.34 -20.79 3.51
CA ALA A 193 3.85 -22.17 3.48
C ALA A 193 2.31 -22.26 3.45
N THR A 194 1.63 -21.46 4.28
CA THR A 194 0.15 -21.40 4.32
C THR A 194 -0.45 -20.97 2.98
N ALA A 195 0.13 -19.95 2.35
CA ALA A 195 -0.32 -19.45 1.06
C ALA A 195 -0.07 -20.45 -0.08
N ARG A 196 0.93 -21.32 0.04
CA ARG A 196 1.16 -22.41 -0.93
C ARG A 196 0.10 -23.51 -0.78
N ILE A 197 -0.16 -23.96 0.44
CA ILE A 197 -1.17 -24.99 0.73
C ILE A 197 -2.56 -24.58 0.24
N LEU A 198 -2.95 -23.31 0.43
CA LEU A 198 -4.26 -22.81 0.00
C LEU A 198 -4.41 -22.62 -1.52
N ARG A 199 -3.34 -22.83 -2.30
CA ARG A 199 -3.34 -22.70 -3.77
C ARG A 199 -3.19 -24.04 -4.49
N GLU A 200 -2.86 -25.10 -3.78
CA GLU A 200 -2.84 -26.50 -4.26
C GLU A 200 -4.23 -27.11 -4.11
#